data_AF-A0A355C9P2-F1
#
_entry.id   AF-A0A355C9P2-F1
#
_cell.length_a   1.000
_cell.length_b   1.000
_cell.length_c   1.000
_cell.angle_alpha   90.00
_cell.angle_beta   90.00
_cell.angle_gamma   90.00
#
_symmetry.space_group_name_H-M   'P 1'
#
loop_
_entity.id
_entity.type
_entity.pdbx_description
1 polymer ?
#
loop_
_entity_poly.entity_id
_entity_poly.type
_entity_poly.pdbx_seq_one_letter_code
_entity_poly.pdbx_strand_id
1 'polypeptide(L)'
;TKNITAEPGERIIYVRIMSPDGGVLTKNPGSTFPYENGNLQYSMKRIVEYGGEEIPVSMYWDIEEFLMPGTYKADIFADGSLIGSRSFSMEE
;
A
#
# COMPACT_ATOMS: atom_id res chain seq x y z
N THR A 1 10.05 10.24 18.59
CA THR A 1 9.71 9.23 19.62
C THR A 1 10.17 7.88 19.10
N LYS A 2 11.04 7.17 19.82
CA LYS A 2 11.55 5.87 19.38
C LYS A 2 10.39 4.89 19.33
N ASN A 3 10.04 4.37 18.15
CA ASN A 3 8.96 3.40 18.02
C ASN A 3 9.54 2.02 18.36
N ILE A 4 9.24 1.56 19.56
CA ILE A 4 9.88 0.43 20.25
C ILE A 4 9.33 -0.94 19.84
N THR A 5 8.30 -0.97 18.99
CA THR A 5 7.58 -2.21 18.62
C THR A 5 8.11 -2.85 17.34
N ALA A 6 8.78 -2.09 16.47
CA ALA A 6 9.37 -2.60 15.23
C ALA A 6 10.89 -2.75 15.38
N GLU A 7 11.43 -3.92 15.06
CA GLU A 7 12.88 -4.13 15.02
C GLU A 7 13.51 -3.37 13.85
N PRO A 8 14.72 -2.79 14.02
CA PRO A 8 15.46 -2.21 12.91
C PRO A 8 15.74 -3.23 11.80
N GLY A 9 15.70 -2.78 10.55
CA GLY A 9 16.00 -3.62 9.40
C GLY A 9 15.25 -3.20 8.13
N GLU A 10 15.43 -3.99 7.07
CA GLU A 10 14.70 -3.82 5.83
C GLU A 10 13.20 -4.11 6.05
N ARG A 11 12.35 -3.17 5.63
CA ARG A 11 10.90 -3.29 5.67
C ARG A 11 10.36 -3.08 4.27
N ILE A 12 9.39 -3.91 3.90
CA ILE A 12 8.66 -3.75 2.65
C ILE A 12 7.29 -3.18 2.98
N ILE A 13 7.01 -2.00 2.43
CA ILE A 13 5.70 -1.37 2.50
C ILE A 13 4.96 -1.68 1.20
N TYR A 14 3.78 -2.27 1.34
CA TYR A 14 2.84 -2.47 0.23
C TYR A 14 1.68 -1.50 0.37
N VAL A 15 1.26 -0.90 -0.74
CA VAL A 15 0.03 -0.12 -0.80
C VAL A 15 -0.91 -0.78 -1.79
N ARG A 16 -2.15 -1.00 -1.39
CA ARG A 16 -3.23 -1.55 -2.20
C ARG A 16 -4.31 -0.49 -2.36
N ILE A 17 -4.51 -0.01 -3.58
CA ILE A 17 -5.56 0.94 -3.92
C ILE A 17 -6.72 0.17 -4.54
N MET A 18 -7.87 0.18 -3.87
CA MET A 18 -9.13 -0.32 -4.42
C MET A 18 -9.86 0.78 -5.17
N SER A 19 -10.32 0.47 -6.37
CA SER A 19 -11.19 1.32 -7.17
C SER A 19 -12.65 1.28 -6.69
N PRO A 20 -13.48 2.26 -7.10
CA PRO A 20 -14.88 2.33 -6.70
C PRO A 20 -15.72 1.11 -7.13
N ASP A 21 -15.32 0.41 -8.18
CA ASP A 21 -15.94 -0.82 -8.68
C ASP A 21 -15.49 -2.10 -7.93
N GLY A 22 -14.59 -1.96 -6.94
CA GLY A 22 -14.07 -3.06 -6.12
C GLY A 22 -12.82 -3.74 -6.68
N GLY A 23 -12.31 -3.30 -7.85
CA GLY A 23 -11.04 -3.75 -8.41
C GLY A 23 -9.83 -3.27 -7.59
N VAL A 24 -8.65 -3.84 -7.87
CA VAL A 24 -7.37 -3.32 -7.38
C VAL A 24 -6.65 -2.67 -8.54
N LEU A 25 -6.19 -1.44 -8.35
CA LEU A 25 -5.29 -0.81 -9.32
C LEU A 25 -3.96 -1.55 -9.30
N THR A 26 -3.65 -2.30 -10.36
CA THR A 26 -2.40 -3.04 -10.50
C THR A 26 -1.90 -2.98 -11.95
N LYS A 27 -0.58 -2.79 -12.13
CA LYS A 27 0.07 -2.86 -13.44
C LYS A 27 0.33 -4.30 -13.89
N ASN A 28 0.34 -5.25 -12.95
CA ASN A 28 0.57 -6.66 -13.23
C ASN A 28 -0.30 -7.51 -12.29
N PRO A 29 -1.20 -8.36 -12.81
CA PRO A 29 -2.02 -9.23 -11.97
C PRO A 29 -1.22 -10.15 -11.04
N GLY A 30 0.02 -10.48 -11.39
CA GLY A 30 0.96 -11.27 -10.58
C GLY A 30 1.70 -10.48 -9.49
N SER A 31 1.51 -9.16 -9.40
CA SER A 31 2.03 -8.33 -8.30
C SER A 31 1.25 -8.60 -7.02
N THR A 32 1.62 -9.67 -6.33
CA THR A 32 1.01 -10.09 -5.07
C THR A 32 2.02 -10.16 -3.92
N PHE A 33 1.52 -10.09 -2.69
CA PHE A 33 2.28 -10.31 -1.47
C PHE A 33 1.51 -11.23 -0.52
N PRO A 34 2.21 -12.02 0.33
CA PRO A 34 1.56 -12.89 1.29
C PRO A 34 0.87 -12.07 2.38
N TYR A 35 -0.37 -12.43 2.69
CA TYR A 35 -1.17 -11.83 3.75
C TYR A 35 -2.14 -12.86 4.32
N GLU A 36 -2.13 -13.02 5.65
CA GLU A 36 -2.85 -14.08 6.36
C GLU A 36 -2.59 -15.47 5.73
N ASN A 37 -3.63 -16.15 5.25
CA ASN A 37 -3.55 -17.48 4.64
C ASN A 37 -3.56 -17.44 3.11
N GLY A 38 -3.28 -16.28 2.50
CA GLY A 38 -3.37 -16.09 1.06
C GLY A 38 -2.39 -15.06 0.51
N ASN A 39 -2.67 -14.63 -0.72
CA ASN A 39 -1.93 -13.56 -1.38
C ASN A 39 -2.91 -12.45 -1.76
N LEU A 40 -2.49 -11.20 -1.52
CA LEU A 40 -3.22 -10.02 -1.97
C LEU A 40 -2.45 -9.32 -3.08
N GLN A 41 -3.16 -8.73 -4.03
CA GLN A 41 -2.57 -7.83 -5.01
C GLN A 41 -2.21 -6.49 -4.36
N TYR A 42 -1.11 -5.89 -4.81
CA TYR A 42 -0.70 -4.54 -4.42
C TYR A 42 -0.62 -3.61 -5.63
N SER A 43 -0.81 -2.32 -5.39
CA SER A 43 -0.60 -1.25 -6.36
C SER A 43 0.86 -0.82 -6.33
N MET A 44 1.39 -0.49 -5.15
CA MET A 44 2.76 0.03 -4.99
C MET A 44 3.53 -0.81 -3.98
N LYS A 45 4.85 -0.93 -4.21
CA LYS A 45 5.81 -1.55 -3.30
C LYS A 45 6.98 -0.62 -3.10
N ARG A 46 7.38 -0.41 -1.84
CA ARG A 46 8.61 0.30 -1.49
C ARG A 46 9.38 -0.48 -0.44
N ILE A 47 10.68 -0.61 -0.65
CA ILE A 47 11.61 -1.12 0.35
C ILE A 47 12.18 0.09 1.10
N VAL A 48 12.17 0.03 2.43
CA VAL A 48 12.69 1.07 3.32
C VAL A 48 13.60 0.45 4.36
N GLU A 49 14.68 1.14 4.72
CA GLU A 49 15.59 0.70 5.77
C GLU A 49 15.21 1.40 7.08
N TYR A 50 14.60 0.65 8.00
CA TYR A 50 14.10 1.18 9.26
C TYR A 50 15.17 1.14 10.35
N GLY A 51 15.62 2.30 10.82
CA GLY A 51 16.67 2.42 11.84
C GLY A 51 16.19 2.45 13.30
N GLY A 52 14.89 2.28 13.56
CA GLY A 52 14.29 2.43 14.90
C GLY A 52 13.67 3.80 15.18
N GLU A 53 13.68 4.70 14.19
CA GLU A 53 13.04 6.01 14.24
C GLU A 53 12.00 6.13 13.12
N GLU A 54 11.01 7.01 13.28
CA GLU A 54 10.00 7.26 12.24
C GLU A 54 10.66 7.72 10.94
N ILE A 55 10.24 7.13 9.82
CA ILE A 55 10.75 7.46 8.49
C ILE A 55 9.59 7.94 7.62
N PRO A 56 9.69 9.13 7.00
CA PRO A 56 8.71 9.55 6.02
C PRO A 56 8.83 8.68 4.77
N VAL A 57 7.73 8.06 4.35
CA VAL A 57 7.65 7.25 3.13
C VAL A 57 6.65 7.89 2.18
N SER A 58 7.11 8.24 0.98
CA SER A 58 6.27 8.75 -0.09
C SER A 58 6.30 7.79 -1.28
N MET A 59 5.12 7.44 -1.79
CA MET A 59 4.93 6.59 -2.96
C MET A 59 3.97 7.27 -3.91
N TYR A 60 4.17 7.03 -5.21
CA TYR A 60 3.37 7.61 -6.27
C TYR A 60 2.81 6.50 -7.14
N TRP A 61 1.56 6.66 -7.54
CA TRP A 61 0.91 5.79 -8.51
C TRP A 61 0.79 6.54 -9.82
N ASP A 62 1.55 6.11 -10.83
CA ASP A 62 1.45 6.68 -12.17
C ASP A 62 0.19 6.13 -12.86
N ILE A 63 -0.69 7.04 -13.25
CA ILE A 63 -1.94 6.73 -13.93
C ILE A 63 -1.65 6.45 -15.41
N GLU A 64 -1.84 5.20 -15.83
CA GLU A 64 -1.64 4.76 -17.22
C GLU A 64 -2.95 4.67 -18.01
N GLU A 65 -4.08 4.51 -17.30
CA GLU A 65 -5.41 4.37 -17.87
C GLU A 65 -6.39 5.31 -17.17
N PHE A 66 -7.52 5.59 -17.81
CA PHE A 66 -8.55 6.45 -17.23
C PHE A 66 -9.05 5.89 -15.88
N LEU A 67 -9.10 6.76 -14.87
CA LEU A 67 -9.67 6.44 -13.57
C LEU A 67 -11.10 6.98 -13.49
N MET A 68 -12.02 6.10 -13.12
CA MET A 68 -13.42 6.49 -12.92
C MET A 68 -13.58 7.39 -11.69
N PRO A 69 -14.49 8.39 -11.73
CA PRO A 69 -14.83 9.14 -10.53
C PRO A 69 -15.46 8.21 -9.48
N GLY A 70 -15.23 8.52 -8.21
CA GLY A 70 -15.78 7.76 -7.08
C GLY A 70 -14.84 7.64 -5.90
N THR A 71 -15.20 6.78 -4.94
CA THR A 71 -14.44 6.58 -3.71
C THR A 71 -13.44 5.44 -3.87
N TYR A 72 -12.16 5.80 -3.79
CA TYR A 72 -11.05 4.88 -3.72
C TYR A 72 -10.67 4.61 -2.27
N LYS A 73 -10.04 3.46 -2.02
CA LYS A 73 -9.51 3.11 -0.70
C LYS A 73 -8.06 2.63 -0.82
N ALA A 74 -7.15 3.31 -0.13
CA ALA A 74 -5.75 2.92 -0.01
C ALA A 74 -5.53 2.21 1.33
N ASP A 75 -5.12 0.95 1.27
CA ASP A 75 -4.68 0.15 2.40
C ASP A 75 -3.15 0.02 2.38
N ILE A 76 -2.51 0.21 3.53
CA ILE A 76 -1.04 0.19 3.69
C ILE A 76 -0.67 -1.00 4.56
N PHE A 77 0.22 -1.84 4.07
CA PHE A 77 0.67 -3.05 4.74
C PHE A 77 2.18 -3.02 4.96
N ALA A 78 2.59 -3.53 6.12
CA ALA A 78 3.98 -3.83 6.44
C ALA A 78 4.01 -5.04 7.37
N ASP A 79 5.04 -5.88 7.26
CA ASP A 79 5.27 -6.99 8.20
C ASP A 79 4.07 -7.95 8.34
N GLY A 80 3.40 -8.23 7.22
CA GLY A 80 2.22 -9.11 7.18
C GLY A 80 0.96 -8.52 7.83
N SER A 81 0.96 -7.24 8.21
CA SER A 81 -0.14 -6.58 8.90
C SER A 81 -0.65 -5.36 8.14
N LEU A 82 -1.95 -5.05 8.27
CA LEU A 82 -2.52 -3.77 7.84
C LEU A 82 -2.13 -2.69 8.87
N ILE A 83 -1.33 -1.72 8.46
CA ILE A 83 -0.81 -0.65 9.34
C ILE A 83 -1.53 0.69 9.15
N GLY A 84 -2.32 0.83 8.09
CA GLY A 84 -3.09 2.05 7.84
C GLY A 84 -4.08 1.89 6.71
N SER A 85 -5.14 2.69 6.73
CA SER A 85 -6.16 2.70 5.68
C SER A 85 -6.75 4.10 5.54
N ARG A 86 -7.01 4.51 4.30
CA ARG A 86 -7.66 5.79 4.01
C ARG A 86 -8.51 5.70 2.75
N SER A 87 -9.74 6.18 2.85
CA SER A 87 -10.57 6.42 1.67
C SER A 87 -10.45 7.86 1.20
N PHE A 88 -10.52 8.06 -0.11
CA PHE A 88 -10.54 9.37 -0.75
C PHE A 88 -11.42 9.33 -1.99
N SER A 89 -12.09 10.44 -2.28
CA SER A 89 -12.93 10.57 -3.48
C SER A 89 -12.15 11.25 -4.59
N MET A 90 -12.26 10.70 -5.79
CA MET A 90 -11.81 11.34 -7.03
C MET A 90 -13.03 11.90 -7.74
N GLU A 91 -12.96 13.19 -8.05
CA GLU A 91 -13.95 13.92 -8.86
C GLU A 91 -13.46 14.00 -10.30
N GLU A 92 -14.37 14.35 -11.23
CA GLU A 92 -14.08 14.52 -12.66
C GLU A 92 -13.21 15.76 -12.96
#